data_AF-A0A060I7G0-F1
#
_entry.id   AF-A0A060I7G0-F1
#
_cell.length_a   1.000
_cell.length_b   1.000
_cell.length_c   1.000
_cell.angle_alpha   90.00
_cell.angle_beta   90.00
_cell.angle_gamma   90.00
#
_symmetry.space_group_name_H-M   'P 1'
#
loop_
_entity.id
_entity.type
_entity.pdbx_description
1 polymer ?
#
loop_
_entity_poly.entity_id
_entity_poly.type
_entity_poly.pdbx_seq_one_letter_code
_entity_poly.pdbx_strand_id
1 'polypeptide(L)'
;MPYSLTWLPEVLRAAGLKVAETNGWVNRGVSEMGRVRGVMCHHTGSPGSGNMPTLKTLIQGRGGAHPLPGPLAQLGLAVDGTWYVIAAGRANHAGAGEWNGVKTGNSNFIGVEAENAGTPQAHWPDWQMDAYRRGVAAILSHIGETSDMCCGHKEYALPKGRKIDPLFDMDLFRESVRQVMRGTAAIRSPVPARDPSSGRQTLERGAKGPDVILIQRAVHEEPDGKFGAATEAAVRRFQRDFDLRPDGIVGPLTWSKIDEVLAGHVALAPIPNVEGQALVSNPGAQALLQLIGNAEAPAGYGTLYGNNQDNFARSLITMTLSEVINTGPLWRKLYRSPACGRYQFMTPTLLRLRDRLDLQGTELFDSTLQDRLGYELLRIRGYERYVAGDLSMVEFGLALAKQWASLPVLQDCPGAHRVVRRGETYYAGDGLNRALVAPQIVEELLTAILHPAPAANAA
;
A
#
# COMPACT_ATOMS: atom_id res chain seq x y z
N MET A 1 2.09 40.55 2.47
CA MET A 1 3.52 40.48 2.10
C MET A 1 3.92 39.01 2.17
N PRO A 2 4.60 38.48 1.14
CA PRO A 2 5.10 37.11 1.17
C PRO A 2 6.17 36.94 2.25
N TYR A 3 6.22 35.76 2.86
CA TYR A 3 7.28 35.39 3.81
C TYR A 3 8.55 34.89 3.09
N SER A 4 9.65 34.74 3.83
CA SER A 4 10.98 34.48 3.26
C SER A 4 11.18 33.11 2.60
N LEU A 5 10.43 32.06 2.97
CA LEU A 5 10.66 30.70 2.44
C LEU A 5 9.98 30.42 1.09
N THR A 6 9.83 31.44 0.25
CA THR A 6 9.22 31.33 -1.09
C THR A 6 10.05 30.52 -2.08
N TRP A 7 11.31 30.22 -1.75
CA TRP A 7 12.21 29.38 -2.54
C TRP A 7 11.98 27.87 -2.37
N LEU A 8 11.23 27.43 -1.35
CA LEU A 8 11.03 26.02 -1.02
C LEU A 8 10.56 25.15 -2.20
N PRO A 9 9.52 25.53 -2.96
CA PRO A 9 9.06 24.70 -4.08
C PRO A 9 10.12 24.52 -5.17
N GLU A 10 10.88 25.57 -5.47
CA GLU A 10 11.92 25.55 -6.51
C GLU A 10 13.06 24.62 -6.13
N VAL A 11 13.55 24.72 -4.89
CA VAL A 11 14.61 23.83 -4.36
C VAL A 11 14.20 22.37 -4.40
N LEU A 12 12.97 22.05 -3.99
CA LEU A 12 12.47 20.68 -4.01
C LEU A 12 12.30 20.16 -5.45
N ARG A 13 11.77 20.98 -6.38
CA ARG A 13 11.65 20.61 -7.80
C ARG A 13 13.01 20.41 -8.45
N ALA A 14 14.00 21.25 -8.16
CA ALA A 14 15.36 21.10 -8.66
C ALA A 14 16.01 19.77 -8.21
N ALA A 15 15.60 19.23 -7.06
CA ALA A 15 15.98 17.90 -6.60
C ALA A 15 15.20 16.74 -7.27
N GLY A 16 14.37 17.03 -8.28
CA GLY A 16 13.56 16.05 -9.00
C GLY A 16 12.35 15.54 -8.21
N LEU A 17 11.87 16.30 -7.22
CA LEU A 17 10.78 15.88 -6.35
C LEU A 17 9.42 16.40 -6.85
N LYS A 18 8.37 15.63 -6.56
CA LYS A 18 6.99 16.06 -6.78
C LYS A 18 6.62 17.10 -5.75
N VAL A 19 6.14 18.26 -6.20
CA VAL A 19 5.82 19.39 -5.33
C VAL A 19 4.41 19.90 -5.61
N ALA A 20 3.58 19.98 -4.57
CA ALA A 20 2.24 20.53 -4.60
C ALA A 20 2.15 21.77 -3.69
N GLU A 21 1.83 22.92 -4.26
CA GLU A 21 1.69 24.18 -3.51
C GLU A 21 0.26 24.33 -2.99
N THR A 22 0.09 24.58 -1.68
CA THR A 22 -1.24 24.81 -1.11
C THR A 22 -1.69 26.26 -1.31
N ASN A 23 -2.97 26.51 -1.57
CA ASN A 23 -3.48 27.87 -1.77
C ASN A 23 -3.06 28.81 -0.64
N GLY A 24 -2.45 29.96 -0.96
CA GLY A 24 -2.03 30.98 0.00
C GLY A 24 -0.75 30.68 0.81
N TRP A 25 0.00 29.62 0.48
CA TRP A 25 1.20 29.22 1.21
C TRP A 25 2.26 30.33 1.34
N VAL A 26 2.44 31.16 0.31
CA VAL A 26 3.41 32.27 0.27
C VAL A 26 3.19 33.30 1.38
N ASN A 27 1.95 33.47 1.84
CA ASN A 27 1.57 34.41 2.90
C ASN A 27 1.20 33.68 4.20
N ARG A 28 1.40 32.36 4.29
CA ARG A 28 1.05 31.57 5.47
C ARG A 28 2.25 31.40 6.39
N GLY A 29 2.04 31.67 7.67
CA GLY A 29 3.03 31.63 8.73
C GLY A 29 2.51 32.37 9.95
N VAL A 30 3.00 32.01 11.14
CA VAL A 30 2.68 32.72 12.39
C VAL A 30 3.46 34.04 12.48
N SER A 31 4.65 34.06 11.90
CA SER A 31 5.54 35.21 11.80
C SER A 31 6.56 34.96 10.68
N GLU A 32 7.45 35.94 10.45
CA GLU A 32 8.63 35.71 9.63
C GLU A 32 9.52 34.60 10.20
N MET A 33 10.19 33.87 9.32
CA MET A 33 11.16 32.85 9.70
C MET A 33 12.47 33.50 10.15
N GLY A 34 13.11 32.95 11.19
CA GLY A 34 14.47 33.34 11.52
C GLY A 34 15.48 32.77 10.51
N ARG A 35 16.78 32.96 10.75
CA ARG A 35 17.81 32.30 9.95
C ARG A 35 17.60 30.78 10.02
N VAL A 36 17.25 30.16 8.90
CA VAL A 36 17.10 28.70 8.85
C VAL A 36 18.47 28.07 9.10
N ARG A 37 18.49 27.12 10.03
CA ARG A 37 19.66 26.38 10.51
C ARG A 37 19.58 24.89 10.19
N GLY A 38 18.40 24.36 9.86
CA GLY A 38 18.23 22.94 9.64
C GLY A 38 16.81 22.52 9.26
N VAL A 39 16.60 21.21 9.24
CA VAL A 39 15.32 20.56 8.95
C VAL A 39 14.94 19.67 10.13
N MET A 40 13.69 19.74 10.58
CA MET A 40 13.16 18.88 11.63
C MET A 40 12.18 17.88 11.03
N CYS A 41 12.49 16.60 11.20
CA CYS A 41 11.69 15.50 10.70
C CYS A 41 10.60 15.12 11.72
N HIS A 42 9.38 14.98 11.22
CA HIS A 42 8.21 14.51 11.96
C HIS A 42 7.53 13.35 11.22
N HIS A 43 6.72 12.61 11.96
CA HIS A 43 5.62 11.83 11.39
C HIS A 43 4.29 12.42 11.86
N THR A 44 3.25 12.31 11.05
CA THR A 44 1.95 12.89 11.36
C THR A 44 1.20 12.19 12.50
N GLY A 45 1.45 10.90 12.70
CA GLY A 45 0.84 10.10 13.77
C GLY A 45 -0.65 9.82 13.51
N SER A 46 -1.07 9.93 12.24
CA SER A 46 -2.46 9.76 11.85
C SER A 46 -2.69 8.40 11.19
N PRO A 47 -3.71 7.63 11.61
CA PRO A 47 -4.11 6.40 10.91
C PRO A 47 -5.02 6.69 9.70
N GLY A 48 -5.10 7.95 9.24
CA GLY A 48 -5.97 8.35 8.15
C GLY A 48 -5.66 7.59 6.86
N SER A 49 -6.70 7.23 6.11
CA SER A 49 -6.55 6.64 4.77
C SER A 49 -6.39 7.74 3.71
N GLY A 50 -5.50 7.52 2.73
CA GLY A 50 -5.24 8.45 1.64
C GLY A 50 -3.78 8.92 1.56
N ASN A 51 -3.47 9.77 0.58
CA ASN A 51 -2.08 10.16 0.30
C ASN A 51 -1.52 11.18 1.32
N MET A 52 -2.33 12.16 1.72
CA MET A 52 -1.99 13.19 2.71
C MET A 52 -3.25 13.62 3.51
N PRO A 53 -3.94 12.70 4.22
CA PRO A 53 -5.15 13.00 4.99
C PRO A 53 -4.96 14.13 6.01
N THR A 54 -3.74 14.37 6.49
CA THR A 54 -3.45 15.38 7.52
C THR A 54 -3.27 16.80 6.99
N LEU A 55 -3.26 16.99 5.66
CA LEU A 55 -2.94 18.29 5.03
C LEU A 55 -3.78 19.45 5.57
N LYS A 56 -5.09 19.25 5.75
CA LYS A 56 -5.98 20.29 6.29
C LYS A 56 -5.60 20.68 7.72
N THR A 57 -5.30 19.69 8.57
CA THR A 57 -4.86 19.90 9.95
C THR A 57 -3.51 20.63 10.00
N LEU A 58 -2.58 20.28 9.12
CA LEU A 58 -1.29 20.98 9.05
C LEU A 58 -1.44 22.45 8.64
N ILE A 59 -2.37 22.75 7.73
CA ILE A 59 -2.66 24.12 7.28
C ILE A 59 -3.33 24.93 8.40
N GLN A 60 -4.38 24.37 9.01
CA GLN A 60 -5.31 25.11 9.87
C GLN A 60 -4.93 25.06 11.35
N GLY A 61 -4.13 24.08 11.76
CA GLY A 61 -3.93 23.77 13.16
C GLY A 61 -4.92 22.71 13.65
N ARG A 62 -4.82 22.41 14.94
CA ARG A 62 -5.73 21.49 15.64
C ARG A 62 -6.53 22.26 16.70
N GLY A 63 -7.81 21.95 16.81
CA GLY A 63 -8.67 22.43 17.89
C GLY A 63 -8.67 21.50 19.11
N GLY A 64 -9.78 21.49 19.85
CA GLY A 64 -10.01 20.56 20.97
C GLY A 64 -9.35 21.00 22.28
N ALA A 65 -9.11 20.04 23.17
CA ALA A 65 -8.62 20.29 24.54
C ALA A 65 -7.21 20.92 24.60
N HIS A 66 -6.41 20.78 23.55
CA HIS A 66 -5.07 21.37 23.42
C HIS A 66 -4.92 22.06 22.07
N PRO A 67 -5.59 23.21 21.87
CA PRO A 67 -5.61 23.90 20.60
C PRO A 67 -4.20 24.38 20.23
N LEU A 68 -3.85 24.24 18.96
CA LEU A 68 -2.61 24.75 18.40
C LEU A 68 -2.90 25.35 17.04
N PRO A 69 -2.81 26.68 16.87
CA PRO A 69 -3.09 27.33 15.61
C PRO A 69 -2.05 26.93 14.56
N GLY A 70 -2.52 26.76 13.32
CA GLY A 70 -1.67 26.50 12.17
C GLY A 70 -0.84 27.72 11.74
N PRO A 71 0.09 27.54 10.80
CA PRO A 71 0.49 26.25 10.24
C PRO A 71 1.28 25.40 11.24
N LEU A 72 1.08 24.08 11.22
CA LEU A 72 1.79 23.13 12.09
C LEU A 72 3.10 22.62 11.48
N ALA A 73 3.35 22.89 10.20
CA ALA A 73 4.61 22.63 9.52
C ALA A 73 4.72 23.52 8.28
N GLN A 74 5.93 23.73 7.79
CA GLN A 74 6.17 24.38 6.49
C GLN A 74 5.91 23.40 5.35
N LEU A 75 6.23 22.12 5.55
CA LEU A 75 6.16 21.07 4.54
C LEU A 75 5.39 19.85 5.05
N GLY A 76 4.57 19.27 4.18
CA GLY A 76 3.99 17.94 4.36
C GLY A 76 4.59 16.96 3.35
N LEU A 77 4.88 15.72 3.74
CA LEU A 77 5.37 14.68 2.82
C LEU A 77 4.37 13.52 2.75
N ALA A 78 3.72 13.38 1.60
CA ALA A 78 2.70 12.37 1.36
C ALA A 78 3.29 10.97 1.15
N VAL A 79 2.42 9.94 1.27
CA VAL A 79 2.81 8.53 1.12
C VAL A 79 3.40 8.21 -0.25
N ASP A 80 2.97 8.89 -1.32
CA ASP A 80 3.50 8.73 -2.68
C ASP A 80 4.81 9.51 -2.97
N GLY A 81 5.36 10.18 -1.95
CA GLY A 81 6.55 11.01 -2.05
C GLY A 81 6.29 12.46 -2.52
N THR A 82 5.04 12.90 -2.61
CA THR A 82 4.71 14.30 -2.94
C THR A 82 4.95 15.23 -1.75
N TRP A 83 5.72 16.29 -1.99
CA TRP A 83 5.97 17.36 -1.04
C TRP A 83 4.90 18.45 -1.17
N TYR A 84 4.09 18.64 -0.14
CA TYR A 84 3.13 19.72 -0.02
C TYR A 84 3.77 20.94 0.63
N VAL A 85 3.77 22.08 -0.06
CA VAL A 85 4.26 23.36 0.48
C VAL A 85 3.10 24.08 1.18
N ILE A 86 3.21 24.17 2.50
CA ILE A 86 2.13 24.61 3.39
C ILE A 86 2.31 26.07 3.78
N ALA A 87 3.53 26.48 4.14
CA ALA A 87 3.79 27.80 4.68
C ALA A 87 5.19 28.30 4.28
N ALA A 88 5.26 29.59 3.91
CA ALA A 88 6.52 30.28 3.67
C ALA A 88 7.08 30.97 4.92
N GLY A 89 6.29 31.09 6.00
CA GLY A 89 6.72 31.67 7.28
C GLY A 89 6.91 30.64 8.39
N ARG A 90 7.11 31.13 9.62
CA ARG A 90 7.29 30.31 10.83
C ARG A 90 6.07 29.42 11.10
N ALA A 91 6.28 28.12 11.32
CA ALA A 91 5.26 27.16 11.72
C ALA A 91 5.41 26.71 13.19
N ASN A 92 4.36 26.11 13.76
CA ASN A 92 4.32 25.64 15.15
C ASN A 92 4.54 24.12 15.25
N HIS A 93 5.76 23.64 14.99
CA HIS A 93 6.07 22.21 14.89
C HIS A 93 6.94 21.63 16.02
N ALA A 94 7.91 22.40 16.55
CA ALA A 94 8.99 21.91 17.41
C ALA A 94 8.73 22.00 18.93
N GLY A 95 8.14 23.10 19.39
CA GLY A 95 8.04 23.40 20.83
C GLY A 95 9.41 23.54 21.52
N ALA A 96 9.48 23.23 22.83
CA ALA A 96 10.69 23.42 23.65
C ALA A 96 11.74 22.33 23.42
N GLY A 97 12.97 22.68 23.07
CA GLY A 97 14.00 21.67 22.84
C GLY A 97 15.35 22.28 22.50
N GLU A 98 16.28 21.42 22.11
CA GLU A 98 17.62 21.81 21.70
C GLU A 98 18.20 20.76 20.73
N TRP A 99 18.80 21.24 19.64
CA TRP A 99 19.64 20.43 18.75
C TRP A 99 20.82 21.27 18.27
N ASN A 100 22.05 20.75 18.41
CA ASN A 100 23.28 21.42 17.99
C ASN A 100 23.35 22.91 18.40
N GLY A 101 22.99 23.22 19.65
CA GLY A 101 23.01 24.57 20.21
C GLY A 101 21.84 25.47 19.79
N VAL A 102 20.89 25.00 18.97
CA VAL A 102 19.70 25.75 18.56
C VAL A 102 18.51 25.37 19.43
N LYS A 103 17.98 26.34 20.18
CA LYS A 103 16.83 26.18 21.11
C LYS A 103 15.50 26.73 20.58
N THR A 104 15.55 27.40 19.44
CA THR A 104 14.45 28.15 18.83
C THR A 104 13.87 27.38 17.63
N GLY A 105 13.50 26.12 17.86
CA GLY A 105 13.08 25.14 16.85
C GLY A 105 12.15 25.70 15.78
N ASN A 106 10.99 26.24 16.20
CA ASN A 106 10.00 26.79 15.28
C ASN A 106 10.53 27.90 14.36
N SER A 107 11.54 28.66 14.82
CA SER A 107 12.07 29.83 14.12
C SER A 107 13.35 29.54 13.33
N ASN A 108 13.97 28.38 13.52
CA ASN A 108 15.26 28.05 12.91
C ASN A 108 15.29 26.70 12.21
N PHE A 109 14.28 25.85 12.36
CA PHE A 109 14.15 24.61 11.59
C PHE A 109 12.93 24.67 10.68
N ILE A 110 13.06 24.13 9.47
CA ILE A 110 11.92 23.84 8.61
C ILE A 110 11.32 22.51 9.09
N GLY A 111 10.06 22.54 9.52
CA GLY A 111 9.32 21.34 9.93
C GLY A 111 8.77 20.58 8.73
N VAL A 112 9.05 19.28 8.68
CA VAL A 112 8.50 18.34 7.69
C VAL A 112 7.63 17.32 8.39
N GLU A 113 6.32 17.37 8.14
CA GLU A 113 5.34 16.41 8.63
C GLU A 113 5.10 15.34 7.57
N ALA A 114 5.73 14.17 7.73
CA ALA A 114 5.58 13.08 6.79
C ALA A 114 4.44 12.13 7.19
N GLU A 115 3.55 11.85 6.24
CA GLU A 115 2.36 11.04 6.47
C GLU A 115 2.74 9.61 6.82
N ASN A 116 2.56 9.27 8.09
CA ASN A 116 2.81 7.95 8.64
C ASN A 116 2.10 7.83 9.98
N ALA A 117 1.54 6.64 10.25
CA ALA A 117 0.75 6.41 11.46
C ALA A 117 1.55 6.56 12.77
N GLY A 118 2.88 6.60 12.71
CA GLY A 118 3.69 6.86 13.90
C GLY A 118 3.66 5.71 14.90
N THR A 119 3.46 4.48 14.41
CA THR A 119 3.52 3.25 15.20
C THR A 119 4.72 2.41 14.76
N PRO A 120 5.28 1.52 15.62
CA PRO A 120 6.41 0.65 15.23
C PRO A 120 6.13 -0.24 14.01
N GLN A 121 4.87 -0.54 13.72
CA GLN A 121 4.44 -1.36 12.58
C GLN A 121 4.16 -0.53 11.32
N ALA A 122 4.14 0.80 11.43
CA ALA A 122 3.84 1.68 10.30
C ALA A 122 4.99 1.63 9.27
N HIS A 123 4.72 1.04 8.12
CA HIS A 123 5.67 0.94 7.02
C HIS A 123 5.99 2.33 6.44
N TRP A 124 7.27 2.60 6.20
CA TRP A 124 7.74 3.74 5.42
C TRP A 124 8.08 3.23 4.02
N PRO A 125 7.23 3.48 3.00
CA PRO A 125 7.55 3.04 1.65
C PRO A 125 8.88 3.62 1.19
N ASP A 126 9.70 2.81 0.54
CA ASP A 126 11.03 3.21 0.09
C ASP A 126 11.03 4.50 -0.74
N TRP A 127 10.00 4.71 -1.56
CA TRP A 127 9.87 5.92 -2.38
C TRP A 127 9.51 7.16 -1.56
N GLN A 128 8.72 7.01 -0.50
CA GLN A 128 8.44 8.11 0.43
C GLN A 128 9.73 8.48 1.14
N MET A 129 10.50 7.47 1.59
CA MET A 129 11.75 7.67 2.29
C MET A 129 12.87 8.24 1.40
N ASP A 130 12.96 7.81 0.13
CA ASP A 130 13.85 8.39 -0.88
C ASP A 130 13.51 9.87 -1.14
N ALA A 131 12.22 10.18 -1.37
CA ALA A 131 11.76 11.54 -1.53
C ALA A 131 12.06 12.39 -0.28
N TYR A 132 11.93 11.81 0.92
CA TYR A 132 12.24 12.47 2.19
C TYR A 132 13.72 12.86 2.24
N ARG A 133 14.62 11.89 2.04
CA ARG A 133 16.08 12.08 2.10
C ARG A 133 16.55 13.11 1.08
N ARG A 134 16.05 13.03 -0.16
CA ARG A 134 16.37 13.97 -1.25
C ARG A 134 15.87 15.38 -0.96
N GLY A 135 14.67 15.53 -0.42
CA GLY A 135 14.14 16.86 -0.08
C GLY A 135 14.89 17.51 1.08
N VAL A 136 15.21 16.74 2.13
CA VAL A 136 16.05 17.22 3.22
C VAL A 136 17.45 17.61 2.71
N ALA A 137 18.08 16.76 1.89
CA ALA A 137 19.39 17.06 1.29
C ALA A 137 19.38 18.35 0.46
N ALA A 138 18.33 18.55 -0.36
CA ALA A 138 18.19 19.75 -1.18
C ALA A 138 18.04 21.02 -0.34
N ILE A 139 17.20 20.98 0.70
CA ILE A 139 16.99 22.10 1.61
C ILE A 139 18.28 22.44 2.36
N LEU A 140 18.95 21.45 2.94
CA LEU A 140 20.21 21.66 3.68
C LEU A 140 21.30 22.23 2.78
N SER A 141 21.44 21.70 1.56
CA SER A 141 22.38 22.22 0.57
C SER A 141 22.07 23.67 0.20
N HIS A 142 20.80 24.01 0.00
CA HIS A 142 20.38 25.37 -0.33
C HIS A 142 20.69 26.38 0.78
N ILE A 143 20.50 26.00 2.05
CA ILE A 143 20.77 26.88 3.19
C ILE A 143 22.24 26.87 3.64
N GLY A 144 23.09 26.05 3.02
CA GLY A 144 24.51 25.94 3.34
C GLY A 144 24.82 25.21 4.66
N GLU A 145 23.95 24.28 5.07
CA GLU A 145 24.12 23.47 6.29
C GLU A 145 24.40 22.00 5.94
N THR A 146 24.95 21.22 6.87
CA THR A 146 25.23 19.78 6.68
C THR A 146 24.08 18.90 7.14
N SER A 147 24.15 17.60 6.81
CA SER A 147 23.23 16.56 7.31
C SER A 147 23.07 16.55 8.84
N ASP A 148 24.04 17.06 9.58
CA ASP A 148 24.03 17.06 11.05
C ASP A 148 23.00 18.05 11.60
N MET A 149 22.55 19.01 10.78
CA MET A 149 21.44 19.90 11.11
C MET A 149 20.06 19.33 10.72
N CYS A 150 19.98 18.04 10.40
CA CYS A 150 18.73 17.29 10.32
C CYS A 150 18.49 16.54 11.64
N CYS A 151 17.39 16.83 12.32
CA CYS A 151 17.03 16.15 13.56
C CYS A 151 15.60 15.62 13.54
N GLY A 152 15.36 14.54 14.27
CA GLY A 152 14.02 14.11 14.61
C GLY A 152 13.47 14.97 15.74
N HIS A 153 12.16 15.18 15.78
CA HIS A 153 11.52 15.88 16.89
C HIS A 153 11.81 15.23 18.26
N LYS A 154 11.93 13.90 18.31
CA LYS A 154 12.34 13.09 19.46
C LYS A 154 13.74 13.44 19.95
N GLU A 155 14.63 13.81 19.04
CA GLU A 155 16.02 14.18 19.34
C GLU A 155 16.11 15.63 19.79
N TYR A 156 15.30 16.53 19.22
CA TYR A 156 15.24 17.94 19.61
C TYR A 156 14.51 18.16 20.94
N ALA A 157 13.36 17.50 21.15
CA ALA A 157 12.42 17.81 22.22
C ALA A 157 13.02 17.65 23.63
N LEU A 158 12.76 18.65 24.49
CA LEU A 158 13.03 18.60 25.91
C LEU A 158 11.72 18.75 26.72
N PRO A 159 11.58 18.07 27.88
CA PRO A 159 12.46 17.00 28.36
C PRO A 159 12.50 15.79 27.40
N LYS A 160 13.59 15.03 27.42
CA LYS A 160 13.74 13.84 26.57
C LYS A 160 12.60 12.86 26.84
N GLY A 161 12.05 12.25 25.79
CA GLY A 161 10.86 11.39 25.86
C GLY A 161 9.53 12.14 25.72
N ARG A 162 9.50 13.49 25.72
CA ARG A 162 8.28 14.27 25.43
C ARG A 162 7.71 13.99 24.04
N LYS A 163 8.58 13.63 23.09
CA LYS A 163 8.24 13.35 21.69
C LYS A 163 8.93 12.07 21.25
N ILE A 164 8.25 11.34 20.37
CA ILE A 164 8.71 10.04 19.83
C ILE A 164 8.92 10.10 18.31
N ASP A 165 8.45 11.16 17.65
CA ASP A 165 8.51 11.33 16.21
C ASP A 165 9.90 11.80 15.71
N PRO A 166 10.39 11.31 14.56
CA PRO A 166 9.84 10.24 13.75
C PRO A 166 10.28 8.86 14.27
N LEU A 167 9.58 7.78 13.88
CA LEU A 167 9.89 6.41 14.36
C LEU A 167 10.92 5.65 13.52
N PHE A 168 11.61 6.31 12.59
CA PHE A 168 12.77 5.75 11.91
C PHE A 168 14.09 6.12 12.61
N ASP A 169 15.15 5.40 12.29
CA ASP A 169 16.50 5.66 12.77
C ASP A 169 17.04 6.95 12.14
N MET A 170 17.30 7.95 12.99
CA MET A 170 17.74 9.27 12.54
C MET A 170 19.22 9.32 12.16
N ASP A 171 20.06 8.44 12.70
CA ASP A 171 21.47 8.35 12.33
C ASP A 171 21.62 7.76 10.93
N LEU A 172 20.91 6.66 10.64
CA LEU A 172 20.84 6.09 9.30
C LEU A 172 20.20 7.05 8.29
N PHE A 173 19.18 7.81 8.72
CA PHE A 173 18.56 8.83 7.89
C PHE A 173 19.54 9.96 7.54
N ARG A 174 20.25 10.50 8.54
CA ARG A 174 21.27 11.54 8.34
C ARG A 174 22.41 11.07 7.44
N GLU A 175 22.88 9.82 7.61
CA GLU A 175 23.89 9.25 6.71
C GLU A 175 23.38 9.14 5.27
N SER A 176 22.13 8.71 5.09
CA SER A 176 21.53 8.67 3.74
C SER A 176 21.41 10.07 3.11
N VAL A 177 21.00 11.07 3.89
CA VAL A 177 20.98 12.49 3.45
C VAL A 177 22.37 12.95 3.06
N ARG A 178 23.38 12.64 3.88
CA ARG A 178 24.79 12.97 3.62
C ARG A 178 25.28 12.35 2.30
N GLN A 179 24.92 11.10 2.04
CA GLN A 179 25.25 10.43 0.77
C GLN A 179 24.57 11.12 -0.43
N VAL A 180 23.31 11.55 -0.30
CA VAL A 180 22.62 12.30 -1.37
C VAL A 180 23.32 13.63 -1.64
N MET A 181 23.66 14.39 -0.59
CA MET A 181 24.37 15.66 -0.71
C MET A 181 25.76 15.50 -1.35
N ARG A 182 26.44 14.38 -1.10
CA ARG A 182 27.74 14.05 -1.71
C ARG A 182 27.64 13.52 -3.14
N GLY A 183 26.42 13.26 -3.64
CA GLY A 183 26.21 12.58 -4.92
C GLY A 183 26.65 11.11 -4.92
N THR A 184 26.90 10.53 -3.74
CA THR A 184 27.35 9.13 -3.57
C THR A 184 26.24 8.20 -3.13
N ALA A 185 25.05 8.74 -2.81
CA ALA A 185 23.86 7.91 -2.66
C ALA A 185 23.71 7.12 -3.95
N ALA A 186 23.37 5.83 -3.83
CA ALA A 186 22.86 5.09 -4.96
C ALA A 186 21.66 5.88 -5.48
N ILE A 187 21.87 6.67 -6.54
CA ILE A 187 20.78 7.18 -7.36
C ILE A 187 20.06 5.90 -7.73
N ARG A 188 18.82 5.70 -7.25
CA ARG A 188 17.97 4.66 -7.85
C ARG A 188 18.13 4.86 -9.35
N SER A 189 18.75 3.89 -10.03
CA SER A 189 19.14 4.06 -11.43
C SER A 189 17.99 4.73 -12.15
N PRO A 190 18.22 5.83 -12.91
CA PRO A 190 17.18 6.41 -13.74
C PRO A 190 16.45 5.25 -14.40
N VAL A 191 15.11 5.25 -14.32
CA VAL A 191 14.32 4.19 -14.96
C VAL A 191 14.87 4.07 -16.38
N PRO A 192 15.51 2.94 -16.74
CA PRO A 192 16.29 2.86 -17.96
C PRO A 192 15.43 3.28 -19.14
N ALA A 193 15.95 4.11 -20.06
CA ALA A 193 15.15 4.60 -21.20
C ALA A 193 14.54 3.45 -22.02
N ARG A 194 15.14 2.26 -21.93
CA ARG A 194 14.59 1.00 -22.42
C ARG A 194 14.73 -0.09 -21.37
N ASP A 195 13.74 -0.95 -21.28
CA ASP A 195 13.80 -2.19 -20.54
C ASP A 195 14.93 -3.07 -21.09
N PRO A 196 15.96 -3.40 -20.28
CA PRO A 196 17.07 -4.24 -20.74
C PRO A 196 16.66 -5.64 -21.17
N SER A 197 15.53 -6.14 -20.68
CA SER A 197 15.07 -7.50 -20.98
C SER A 197 14.26 -7.58 -22.27
N SER A 198 13.28 -6.68 -22.43
CA SER A 198 12.35 -6.69 -23.57
C SER A 198 12.72 -5.69 -24.69
N GLY A 199 13.62 -4.75 -24.42
CA GLY A 199 13.97 -3.65 -25.34
C GLY A 199 12.91 -2.54 -25.44
N ARG A 200 11.77 -2.70 -24.77
CA ARG A 200 10.65 -1.73 -24.79
C ARG A 200 11.06 -0.41 -24.18
N GLN A 201 10.53 0.69 -24.72
CA GLN A 201 10.83 2.01 -24.16
C GLN A 201 10.15 2.17 -22.80
N THR A 202 10.81 2.91 -21.91
CA THR A 202 10.14 3.44 -20.73
C THR A 202 9.12 4.47 -21.18
N LEU A 203 7.87 4.32 -20.75
CA LEU A 203 6.78 5.21 -21.13
C LEU A 203 6.41 6.14 -20.00
N GLU A 204 6.16 7.40 -20.35
CA GLU A 204 5.66 8.42 -19.45
C GLU A 204 4.74 9.38 -20.22
N ARG A 205 4.19 10.38 -19.52
CA ARG A 205 3.29 11.35 -20.14
C ARG A 205 3.92 11.98 -21.39
N GLY A 206 3.15 12.00 -22.47
CA GLY A 206 3.59 12.50 -23.77
C GLY A 206 4.05 11.39 -24.73
N ALA A 207 4.32 10.18 -24.23
CA ALA A 207 4.54 9.00 -25.06
C ALA A 207 3.30 8.67 -25.90
N LYS A 208 3.52 8.08 -27.06
CA LYS A 208 2.46 7.68 -28.00
C LYS A 208 2.81 6.36 -28.68
N GLY A 209 1.80 5.65 -29.15
CA GLY A 209 1.98 4.48 -30.00
C GLY A 209 1.50 3.17 -29.38
N PRO A 210 1.86 2.02 -29.99
CA PRO A 210 1.26 0.72 -29.67
C PRO A 210 1.55 0.26 -28.23
N ASP A 211 2.73 0.56 -27.70
CA ASP A 211 3.05 0.21 -26.32
C ASP A 211 2.16 0.99 -25.33
N VAL A 212 1.77 2.23 -25.64
CA VAL A 212 0.84 3.01 -24.80
C VAL A 212 -0.56 2.39 -24.82
N ILE A 213 -1.05 1.92 -25.97
CA ILE A 213 -2.33 1.20 -26.07
C ILE A 213 -2.29 -0.03 -25.18
N LEU A 214 -1.17 -0.76 -25.19
CA LEU A 214 -0.99 -1.97 -24.40
C LEU A 214 -0.99 -1.68 -22.89
N ILE A 215 -0.35 -0.59 -22.46
CA ILE A 215 -0.46 -0.09 -21.08
C ILE A 215 -1.90 0.30 -20.73
N GLN A 216 -2.55 1.10 -21.57
CA GLN A 216 -3.92 1.57 -21.34
C GLN A 216 -4.87 0.39 -21.12
N ARG A 217 -4.73 -0.68 -21.92
CA ARG A 217 -5.46 -1.94 -21.71
C ARG A 217 -5.14 -2.58 -20.35
N ALA A 218 -3.86 -2.69 -19.99
CA ALA A 218 -3.44 -3.31 -18.73
C ALA A 218 -3.86 -2.52 -17.47
N VAL A 219 -4.05 -1.20 -17.59
CA VAL A 219 -4.45 -0.33 -16.47
C VAL A 219 -5.93 0.08 -16.52
N HIS A 220 -6.68 -0.48 -17.47
CA HIS A 220 -8.11 -0.25 -17.70
C HIS A 220 -8.46 1.23 -17.97
N GLU A 221 -7.71 1.83 -18.90
CA GLU A 221 -7.99 3.15 -19.49
C GLU A 221 -8.31 3.02 -20.98
N GLU A 222 -8.96 4.03 -21.55
CA GLU A 222 -9.27 4.07 -22.98
C GLU A 222 -8.00 3.98 -23.85
N PRO A 223 -7.89 2.99 -24.75
CA PRO A 223 -6.67 2.70 -25.49
C PRO A 223 -6.49 3.60 -26.72
N ASP A 224 -6.43 4.91 -26.52
CA ASP A 224 -6.26 5.91 -27.57
C ASP A 224 -4.80 6.06 -28.08
N GLY A 225 -3.87 5.32 -27.46
CA GLY A 225 -2.45 5.30 -27.79
C GLY A 225 -1.71 6.57 -27.41
N LYS A 226 -2.26 7.42 -26.55
CA LYS A 226 -1.66 8.66 -26.07
C LYS A 226 -1.52 8.62 -24.55
N PHE A 227 -0.30 8.74 -24.06
CA PHE A 227 -0.02 8.70 -22.64
C PHE A 227 -0.35 10.08 -22.03
N GLY A 228 -1.63 10.31 -21.77
CA GLY A 228 -2.17 11.55 -21.23
C GLY A 228 -2.31 11.55 -19.71
N ALA A 229 -3.08 12.51 -19.19
CA ALA A 229 -3.30 12.65 -17.75
C ALA A 229 -4.03 11.46 -17.12
N ALA A 230 -5.03 10.95 -17.83
CA ALA A 230 -5.81 9.79 -17.40
C ALA A 230 -4.93 8.52 -17.34
N THR A 231 -4.16 8.26 -18.40
CA THR A 231 -3.22 7.13 -18.45
C THR A 231 -2.18 7.18 -17.34
N GLU A 232 -1.59 8.35 -17.06
CA GLU A 232 -0.66 8.47 -15.94
C GLU A 232 -1.34 8.22 -14.58
N ALA A 233 -2.55 8.73 -14.37
CA ALA A 233 -3.31 8.50 -13.14
C ALA A 233 -3.63 7.01 -12.93
N ALA A 234 -3.96 6.30 -14.02
CA ALA A 234 -4.23 4.87 -14.00
C ALA A 234 -2.98 4.03 -13.80
N VAL A 235 -1.85 4.38 -14.44
CA VAL A 235 -0.56 3.75 -14.18
C VAL A 235 -0.16 3.93 -12.72
N ARG A 236 -0.36 5.13 -12.15
CA ARG A 236 -0.13 5.35 -10.72
C ARG A 236 -1.05 4.51 -9.83
N ARG A 237 -2.30 4.27 -10.25
CA ARG A 237 -3.23 3.37 -9.55
C ARG A 237 -2.74 1.93 -9.61
N PHE A 238 -2.47 1.42 -10.80
CA PHE A 238 -1.88 0.11 -11.03
C PHE A 238 -0.61 -0.11 -10.20
N GLN A 239 0.31 0.86 -10.21
CA GLN A 239 1.52 0.79 -9.43
C GLN A 239 1.24 0.71 -7.92
N ARG A 240 0.29 1.50 -7.38
CA ARG A 240 -0.15 1.36 -5.98
C ARG A 240 -0.73 -0.03 -5.71
N ASP A 241 -1.54 -0.56 -6.62
CA ASP A 241 -2.25 -1.83 -6.45
C ASP A 241 -1.31 -3.04 -6.45
N PHE A 242 -0.12 -2.90 -7.04
CA PHE A 242 0.93 -3.93 -7.10
C PHE A 242 2.18 -3.61 -6.26
N ASP A 243 2.05 -2.71 -5.27
CA ASP A 243 3.14 -2.28 -4.37
C ASP A 243 4.40 -1.78 -5.11
N LEU A 244 4.21 -1.25 -6.33
CA LEU A 244 5.24 -0.55 -7.10
C LEU A 244 5.25 0.93 -6.73
N ARG A 245 6.37 1.60 -7.06
CA ARG A 245 6.45 3.07 -6.94
C ARG A 245 5.36 3.71 -7.82
N PRO A 246 4.43 4.51 -7.28
CA PRO A 246 3.37 5.11 -8.06
C PRO A 246 3.83 6.41 -8.73
N ASP A 247 4.88 6.34 -9.54
CA ASP A 247 5.47 7.48 -10.25
C ASP A 247 4.81 7.79 -11.60
N GLY A 248 3.93 6.92 -12.09
CA GLY A 248 3.26 7.10 -13.38
C GLY A 248 4.15 6.78 -14.58
N ILE A 249 5.35 6.23 -14.34
CA ILE A 249 6.33 5.86 -15.35
C ILE A 249 6.30 4.35 -15.53
N VAL A 250 6.08 3.90 -16.75
CA VAL A 250 6.16 2.48 -17.10
C VAL A 250 7.61 2.12 -17.41
N GLY A 251 8.36 1.80 -16.36
CA GLY A 251 9.72 1.27 -16.43
C GLY A 251 9.79 -0.25 -16.41
N PRO A 252 10.99 -0.87 -16.35
CA PRO A 252 11.16 -2.33 -16.41
C PRO A 252 10.33 -3.12 -15.39
N LEU A 253 10.19 -2.61 -14.15
CA LEU A 253 9.38 -3.25 -13.12
C LEU A 253 7.87 -3.15 -13.40
N THR A 254 7.43 -2.01 -13.92
CA THR A 254 6.02 -1.82 -14.33
C THR A 254 5.71 -2.62 -15.59
N TRP A 255 6.66 -2.69 -16.55
CA TRP A 255 6.58 -3.54 -17.73
C TRP A 255 6.47 -5.01 -17.37
N SER A 256 7.37 -5.51 -16.53
CA SER A 256 7.32 -6.90 -16.04
C SER A 256 5.98 -7.23 -15.37
N LYS A 257 5.45 -6.33 -14.55
CA LYS A 257 4.14 -6.54 -13.92
C LYS A 257 2.98 -6.45 -14.91
N ILE A 258 3.05 -5.56 -15.89
CA ILE A 258 2.06 -5.45 -16.96
C ILE A 258 2.11 -6.68 -17.86
N ASP A 259 3.28 -7.20 -18.18
CA ASP A 259 3.44 -8.45 -18.92
C ASP A 259 2.91 -9.63 -18.11
N GLU A 260 3.07 -9.68 -16.79
CA GLU A 260 2.42 -10.71 -15.96
C GLU A 260 0.88 -10.59 -16.04
N VAL A 261 0.33 -9.38 -16.02
CA VAL A 261 -1.11 -9.12 -16.14
C VAL A 261 -1.63 -9.44 -17.55
N LEU A 262 -0.87 -9.12 -18.60
CA LEU A 262 -1.25 -9.32 -20.00
C LEU A 262 -0.91 -10.71 -20.55
N ALA A 263 0.12 -11.38 -20.05
CA ALA A 263 0.43 -12.79 -20.36
C ALA A 263 -0.62 -13.71 -19.75
N GLY A 264 -1.31 -13.27 -18.70
CA GLY A 264 -2.59 -13.86 -18.28
C GLY A 264 -3.71 -13.76 -19.33
N HIS A 265 -3.53 -13.01 -20.43
CA HIS A 265 -4.54 -12.72 -21.45
C HIS A 265 -4.10 -13.03 -22.90
N VAL A 266 -2.90 -13.56 -23.17
CA VAL A 266 -2.52 -14.09 -24.50
C VAL A 266 -1.73 -15.39 -24.39
N ALA A 267 -2.46 -16.50 -24.32
CA ALA A 267 -2.10 -17.74 -25.01
C ALA A 267 -3.30 -18.15 -25.88
N LEU A 268 -3.27 -17.80 -27.17
CA LEU A 268 -4.24 -18.32 -28.13
C LEU A 268 -3.91 -19.78 -28.44
N ALA A 269 -4.56 -20.68 -27.71
CA ALA A 269 -5.17 -21.87 -28.30
C ALA A 269 -6.68 -21.74 -28.07
N PRO A 270 -7.54 -22.10 -29.03
CA PRO A 270 -8.97 -22.09 -28.80
C PRO A 270 -9.27 -23.17 -27.75
N ILE A 271 -9.60 -22.77 -26.52
CA ILE A 271 -10.11 -23.69 -25.51
C ILE A 271 -11.61 -23.41 -25.35
N PRO A 272 -12.48 -24.43 -25.45
CA PRO A 272 -13.91 -24.30 -25.29
C PRO A 272 -14.28 -23.79 -23.89
N ASN A 273 -15.56 -23.52 -23.67
CA ASN A 273 -16.17 -23.42 -22.34
C ASN A 273 -15.72 -24.58 -21.42
N VAL A 274 -14.63 -24.42 -20.65
CA VAL A 274 -14.15 -25.47 -19.73
C VAL A 274 -13.42 -24.95 -18.46
N GLU A 275 -13.53 -23.67 -18.08
CA GLU A 275 -12.80 -23.19 -16.87
C GLU A 275 -13.39 -23.67 -15.54
N GLY A 276 -14.60 -24.24 -15.54
CA GLY A 276 -15.12 -24.99 -14.40
C GLY A 276 -14.35 -26.30 -14.10
N GLN A 277 -13.53 -26.82 -15.03
CA GLN A 277 -12.78 -28.07 -14.84
C GLN A 277 -11.36 -27.88 -14.27
N ALA A 278 -10.77 -26.68 -14.32
CA ALA A 278 -9.41 -26.46 -13.85
C ALA A 278 -9.26 -26.70 -12.33
N LEU A 279 -10.26 -26.28 -11.55
CA LEU A 279 -10.40 -26.61 -10.13
C LEU A 279 -10.55 -28.12 -9.89
N VAL A 280 -11.36 -28.79 -10.71
CA VAL A 280 -11.61 -30.24 -10.64
C VAL A 280 -10.31 -31.03 -10.92
N SER A 281 -9.38 -30.45 -11.68
CA SER A 281 -8.08 -31.05 -12.01
C SER A 281 -6.95 -30.78 -11.02
N ASN A 282 -7.17 -29.94 -9.98
CA ASN A 282 -6.16 -29.67 -8.95
C ASN A 282 -6.65 -30.08 -7.55
N PRO A 283 -6.44 -31.35 -7.16
CA PRO A 283 -6.88 -31.88 -5.88
C PRO A 283 -6.31 -31.13 -4.67
N GLY A 284 -5.07 -30.63 -4.79
CA GLY A 284 -4.40 -29.89 -3.72
C GLY A 284 -5.06 -28.55 -3.44
N ALA A 285 -5.35 -27.79 -4.50
CA ALA A 285 -6.06 -26.52 -4.39
C ALA A 285 -7.50 -26.72 -3.87
N GLN A 286 -8.18 -27.76 -4.33
CA GLN A 286 -9.53 -28.09 -3.87
C GLN A 286 -9.55 -28.44 -2.38
N ALA A 287 -8.61 -29.25 -1.90
CA ALA A 287 -8.50 -29.57 -0.48
C ALA A 287 -8.22 -28.32 0.38
N LEU A 288 -7.37 -27.41 -0.12
CA LEU A 288 -7.08 -26.14 0.57
C LEU A 288 -8.30 -25.22 0.62
N LEU A 289 -9.04 -25.08 -0.48
CA LEU A 289 -10.30 -24.32 -0.51
C LEU A 289 -11.35 -24.96 0.40
N GLN A 290 -11.45 -26.28 0.46
CA GLN A 290 -12.37 -26.96 1.36
C GLN A 290 -12.05 -26.65 2.82
N LEU A 291 -10.76 -26.69 3.21
CA LEU A 291 -10.30 -26.32 4.55
C LEU A 291 -10.67 -24.86 4.88
N ILE A 292 -10.34 -23.93 3.99
CA ILE A 292 -10.64 -22.50 4.15
C ILE A 292 -12.13 -22.28 4.30
N GLY A 293 -12.94 -22.82 3.38
CA GLY A 293 -14.38 -22.64 3.43
C GLY A 293 -14.97 -23.17 4.72
N ASN A 294 -14.56 -24.37 5.16
CA ASN A 294 -15.06 -24.98 6.40
C ASN A 294 -14.79 -24.10 7.62
N ALA A 295 -13.66 -23.41 7.63
CA ALA A 295 -13.29 -22.50 8.70
C ALA A 295 -14.02 -21.14 8.59
N GLU A 296 -14.07 -20.54 7.42
CA GLU A 296 -14.63 -19.19 7.19
C GLU A 296 -16.16 -19.17 7.20
N ALA A 297 -16.80 -20.17 6.60
CA ALA A 297 -18.24 -20.21 6.34
C ALA A 297 -18.78 -21.64 6.43
N PRO A 298 -18.89 -22.23 7.64
CA PRO A 298 -19.36 -23.61 7.82
C PRO A 298 -20.80 -23.83 7.34
N ALA A 299 -21.61 -22.77 7.25
CA ALA A 299 -22.97 -22.83 6.70
C ALA A 299 -23.00 -22.83 5.15
N GLY A 300 -21.84 -22.79 4.49
CA GLY A 300 -21.70 -23.01 3.04
C GLY A 300 -21.67 -21.75 2.20
N TYR A 301 -21.99 -21.89 0.90
CA TYR A 301 -21.85 -20.84 -0.11
C TYR A 301 -22.81 -19.67 0.04
N GLY A 302 -23.88 -19.84 0.83
CA GLY A 302 -24.87 -18.81 1.11
C GLY A 302 -24.50 -17.87 2.26
N THR A 303 -23.40 -18.12 2.98
CA THR A 303 -23.09 -17.43 4.24
C THR A 303 -22.87 -15.93 4.05
N LEU A 304 -23.57 -15.13 4.83
CA LEU A 304 -23.26 -13.71 5.03
C LEU A 304 -22.53 -13.53 6.35
N TYR A 305 -21.71 -12.49 6.45
CA TYR A 305 -20.98 -12.17 7.67
C TYR A 305 -21.88 -12.22 8.92
N GLY A 306 -21.37 -12.87 9.98
CA GLY A 306 -22.11 -13.05 11.22
C GLY A 306 -23.30 -14.01 11.12
N ASN A 307 -23.33 -14.88 10.10
CA ASN A 307 -24.40 -15.84 9.82
C ASN A 307 -25.77 -15.17 9.57
N ASN A 308 -25.78 -14.03 8.88
CA ASN A 308 -26.99 -13.23 8.63
C ASN A 308 -27.79 -13.65 7.37
N GLN A 309 -27.45 -14.75 6.72
CA GLN A 309 -28.10 -15.18 5.48
C GLN A 309 -29.62 -15.36 5.61
N ASP A 310 -30.11 -15.80 6.76
CA ASP A 310 -31.56 -16.00 7.00
C ASP A 310 -32.30 -14.68 7.22
N ASN A 311 -31.56 -13.60 7.53
CA ASN A 311 -32.10 -12.24 7.68
C ASN A 311 -32.12 -11.46 6.36
N PHE A 312 -31.74 -12.10 5.25
CA PHE A 312 -31.70 -11.48 3.93
C PHE A 312 -32.65 -12.22 2.98
N ALA A 313 -33.62 -11.49 2.41
CA ALA A 313 -34.77 -12.08 1.73
C ALA A 313 -34.42 -12.89 0.46
N ARG A 314 -33.24 -12.68 -0.14
CA ARG A 314 -32.79 -13.39 -1.34
C ARG A 314 -31.55 -14.21 -1.03
N SER A 315 -31.54 -15.48 -1.42
CA SER A 315 -30.36 -16.33 -1.23
C SER A 315 -29.16 -15.79 -2.02
N LEU A 316 -27.99 -15.74 -1.38
CA LEU A 316 -26.76 -15.21 -1.99
C LEU A 316 -26.38 -15.95 -3.29
N ILE A 317 -26.55 -17.28 -3.31
CA ILE A 317 -26.19 -18.12 -4.46
C ILE A 317 -27.12 -17.97 -5.67
N THR A 318 -28.24 -17.23 -5.52
CA THR A 318 -29.15 -16.90 -6.63
C THR A 318 -28.98 -15.47 -7.12
N MET A 319 -28.04 -14.71 -6.56
CA MET A 319 -27.66 -13.38 -7.02
C MET A 319 -26.56 -13.48 -8.08
N THR A 320 -26.56 -12.58 -9.04
CA THR A 320 -25.43 -12.38 -9.95
C THR A 320 -24.26 -11.72 -9.22
N LEU A 321 -23.05 -11.88 -9.72
CA LEU A 321 -21.85 -11.24 -9.15
C LEU A 321 -22.00 -9.71 -9.03
N SER A 322 -22.58 -9.05 -10.03
CA SER A 322 -22.89 -7.61 -9.98
C SER A 322 -23.91 -7.26 -8.90
N GLU A 323 -24.96 -8.05 -8.72
CA GLU A 323 -25.93 -7.85 -7.64
C GLU A 323 -25.27 -8.00 -6.26
N VAL A 324 -24.40 -8.99 -6.09
CA VAL A 324 -23.64 -9.21 -4.84
C VAL A 324 -22.73 -8.00 -4.55
N ILE A 325 -21.97 -7.55 -5.54
CA ILE A 325 -21.08 -6.37 -5.43
C ILE A 325 -21.88 -5.13 -5.04
N ASN A 326 -22.99 -4.86 -5.73
CA ASN A 326 -23.83 -3.69 -5.50
C ASN A 326 -24.57 -3.73 -4.15
N THR A 327 -24.82 -4.92 -3.61
CA THR A 327 -25.49 -5.11 -2.30
C THR A 327 -24.49 -5.02 -1.13
N GLY A 328 -23.20 -5.22 -1.36
CA GLY A 328 -22.16 -5.15 -0.33
C GLY A 328 -22.24 -3.93 0.61
N PRO A 329 -22.40 -2.69 0.12
CA PRO A 329 -22.58 -1.50 0.96
C PRO A 329 -23.77 -1.61 1.94
N LEU A 330 -24.87 -2.23 1.53
CA LEU A 330 -26.04 -2.47 2.39
C LEU A 330 -25.70 -3.49 3.49
N TRP A 331 -25.06 -4.62 3.16
CA TRP A 331 -24.65 -5.62 4.15
C TRP A 331 -23.67 -5.04 5.16
N ARG A 332 -22.74 -4.17 4.75
CA ARG A 332 -21.90 -3.43 5.70
C ARG A 332 -22.72 -2.63 6.70
N LYS A 333 -23.77 -1.95 6.24
CA LYS A 333 -24.66 -1.15 7.11
C LYS A 333 -25.48 -2.01 8.05
N LEU A 334 -26.06 -3.12 7.56
CA LEU A 334 -26.96 -3.98 8.32
C LEU A 334 -26.21 -4.96 9.25
N TYR A 335 -25.10 -5.52 8.78
CA TYR A 335 -24.41 -6.65 9.41
C TYR A 335 -22.95 -6.33 9.79
N ARG A 336 -22.54 -5.05 9.74
CA ARG A 336 -21.19 -4.53 10.06
C ARG A 336 -20.09 -4.84 9.03
N SER A 337 -20.25 -5.88 8.22
CA SER A 337 -19.29 -6.25 7.17
C SER A 337 -20.00 -6.70 5.90
N PRO A 338 -19.44 -6.39 4.72
CA PRO A 338 -19.93 -6.90 3.45
C PRO A 338 -19.41 -8.31 3.13
N ALA A 339 -18.64 -8.95 4.02
CA ALA A 339 -18.08 -10.28 3.76
C ALA A 339 -19.20 -11.29 3.47
N CYS A 340 -19.04 -12.04 2.38
CA CYS A 340 -20.06 -12.97 1.91
C CYS A 340 -19.47 -14.19 1.21
N GLY A 341 -20.28 -15.25 1.13
CA GLY A 341 -19.94 -16.48 0.45
C GLY A 341 -19.01 -17.38 1.25
N ARG A 342 -18.69 -18.52 0.64
CA ARG A 342 -17.90 -19.62 1.19
C ARG A 342 -16.51 -19.18 1.68
N TYR A 343 -15.95 -18.17 1.03
CA TYR A 343 -14.59 -17.67 1.29
C TYR A 343 -14.57 -16.26 1.89
N GLN A 344 -15.71 -15.78 2.40
CA GLN A 344 -15.87 -14.46 3.04
C GLN A 344 -15.32 -13.30 2.20
N PHE A 345 -15.72 -13.24 0.93
CA PHE A 345 -15.28 -12.21 -0.01
C PHE A 345 -15.76 -10.82 0.41
N MET A 346 -14.83 -9.87 0.42
CA MET A 346 -15.15 -8.45 0.58
C MET A 346 -15.54 -7.84 -0.78
N THR A 347 -16.43 -6.84 -0.80
CA THR A 347 -16.83 -6.15 -2.04
C THR A 347 -15.66 -5.66 -2.91
N PRO A 348 -14.59 -5.03 -2.36
CA PRO A 348 -13.44 -4.64 -3.16
C PRO A 348 -12.69 -5.84 -3.77
N THR A 349 -12.70 -6.99 -3.08
CA THR A 349 -12.11 -8.22 -3.59
C THR A 349 -12.92 -8.78 -4.76
N LEU A 350 -14.24 -8.78 -4.66
CA LEU A 350 -15.12 -9.23 -5.76
C LEU A 350 -14.99 -8.36 -7.00
N LEU A 351 -14.90 -7.03 -6.84
CA LEU A 351 -14.62 -6.11 -7.95
C LEU A 351 -13.31 -6.46 -8.65
N ARG A 352 -12.21 -6.63 -7.89
CA ARG A 352 -10.91 -7.02 -8.47
C ARG A 352 -10.94 -8.36 -9.17
N LEU A 353 -11.61 -9.35 -8.57
CA LEU A 353 -11.68 -10.71 -9.14
C LEU A 353 -12.56 -10.77 -10.39
N ARG A 354 -13.66 -10.01 -10.42
CA ARG A 354 -14.48 -9.82 -11.63
C ARG A 354 -13.63 -9.32 -12.77
N ASP A 355 -12.90 -8.23 -12.54
CA ASP A 355 -12.12 -7.56 -13.58
C ASP A 355 -10.94 -8.44 -14.04
N ARG A 356 -10.29 -9.15 -13.09
CA ARG A 356 -9.15 -10.02 -13.38
C ARG A 356 -9.51 -11.28 -14.18
N LEU A 357 -10.72 -11.80 -14.00
CA LEU A 357 -11.20 -13.02 -14.66
C LEU A 357 -12.13 -12.69 -15.85
N ASP A 358 -12.17 -11.42 -16.26
CA ASP A 358 -13.03 -10.88 -17.34
C ASP A 358 -14.50 -11.30 -17.21
N LEU A 359 -14.99 -11.32 -15.97
CA LEU A 359 -16.37 -11.68 -15.68
C LEU A 359 -17.28 -10.51 -16.02
N GLN A 360 -18.38 -10.80 -16.71
CA GLN A 360 -19.36 -9.80 -17.13
C GLN A 360 -20.21 -9.30 -15.96
N GLY A 361 -20.15 -10.00 -14.83
CA GLY A 361 -20.91 -9.71 -13.62
C GLY A 361 -22.35 -10.24 -13.67
N THR A 362 -22.77 -10.80 -14.80
CA THR A 362 -24.08 -11.47 -15.00
C THR A 362 -24.07 -12.93 -14.53
N GLU A 363 -22.89 -13.49 -14.27
CA GLU A 363 -22.73 -14.84 -13.76
C GLU A 363 -23.36 -14.96 -12.37
N LEU A 364 -24.02 -16.09 -12.10
CA LEU A 364 -24.53 -16.38 -10.76
C LEU A 364 -23.37 -16.54 -9.79
N PHE A 365 -23.50 -15.94 -8.61
CA PHE A 365 -22.57 -16.08 -7.49
C PHE A 365 -22.79 -17.40 -6.74
N ASP A 366 -22.93 -18.48 -7.51
CA ASP A 366 -23.15 -19.84 -7.04
C ASP A 366 -21.85 -20.49 -6.53
N SER A 367 -21.92 -21.78 -6.16
CA SER A 367 -20.76 -22.49 -5.65
C SER A 367 -19.61 -22.58 -6.66
N THR A 368 -19.94 -22.77 -7.94
CA THR A 368 -18.96 -22.91 -9.02
C THR A 368 -18.19 -21.62 -9.19
N LEU A 369 -18.88 -20.48 -9.25
CA LEU A 369 -18.22 -19.19 -9.38
C LEU A 369 -17.41 -18.88 -8.12
N GLN A 370 -17.96 -19.09 -6.92
CA GLN A 370 -17.25 -18.84 -5.68
C GLN A 370 -15.96 -19.67 -5.56
N ASP A 371 -15.98 -20.95 -5.96
CA ASP A 371 -14.77 -21.78 -5.98
C ASP A 371 -13.75 -21.24 -6.98
N ARG A 372 -14.18 -20.86 -8.19
CA ARG A 372 -13.30 -20.23 -9.20
C ARG A 372 -12.64 -18.97 -8.66
N LEU A 373 -13.40 -18.11 -7.98
CA LEU A 373 -12.89 -16.91 -7.35
C LEU A 373 -11.95 -17.21 -6.17
N GLY A 374 -12.26 -18.23 -5.36
CA GLY A 374 -11.42 -18.70 -4.27
C GLY A 374 -10.08 -19.24 -4.77
N TYR A 375 -10.09 -20.01 -5.86
CA TYR A 375 -8.87 -20.52 -6.49
C TYR A 375 -7.99 -19.39 -7.01
N GLU A 376 -8.58 -18.37 -7.64
CA GLU A 376 -7.80 -17.23 -8.10
C GLU A 376 -7.17 -16.46 -6.93
N LEU A 377 -7.82 -16.38 -5.77
CA LEU A 377 -7.20 -15.85 -4.56
C LEU A 377 -6.01 -16.70 -4.09
N LEU A 378 -6.08 -18.03 -4.17
CA LEU A 378 -4.93 -18.90 -3.87
C LEU A 378 -3.76 -18.61 -4.81
N ARG A 379 -4.02 -18.47 -6.11
CA ARG A 379 -2.99 -18.13 -7.11
C ARG A 379 -2.35 -16.77 -6.82
N ILE A 380 -3.15 -15.75 -6.51
CA ILE A 380 -2.66 -14.42 -6.08
C ILE A 380 -1.77 -14.51 -4.83
N ARG A 381 -2.07 -15.43 -3.90
CA ARG A 381 -1.25 -15.66 -2.70
C ARG A 381 -0.03 -16.55 -2.92
N GLY A 382 0.22 -16.98 -4.15
CA GLY A 382 1.42 -17.71 -4.53
C GLY A 382 1.27 -19.22 -4.49
N TYR A 383 0.06 -19.77 -4.65
CA TYR A 383 -0.16 -21.22 -4.68
C TYR A 383 0.70 -21.93 -5.72
N GLU A 384 0.77 -21.42 -6.96
CA GLU A 384 1.60 -22.01 -8.02
C GLU A 384 3.09 -21.95 -7.67
N ARG A 385 3.53 -20.83 -7.09
CA ARG A 385 4.92 -20.66 -6.62
C ARG A 385 5.25 -21.60 -5.47
N TYR A 386 4.31 -21.84 -4.56
CA TYR A 386 4.46 -22.82 -3.49
C TYR A 386 4.63 -24.23 -4.06
N VAL A 387 3.72 -24.64 -4.97
CA VAL A 387 3.79 -25.95 -5.64
C VAL A 387 5.09 -26.12 -6.43
N ALA A 388 5.59 -25.05 -7.06
CA ALA A 388 6.86 -25.05 -7.78
C ALA A 388 8.11 -25.08 -6.85
N GLY A 389 7.95 -24.85 -5.55
CA GLY A 389 9.05 -24.77 -4.58
C GLY A 389 9.69 -23.37 -4.44
N ASP A 390 9.15 -22.36 -5.12
CA ASP A 390 9.63 -20.96 -5.11
C ASP A 390 9.13 -20.15 -3.90
N LEU A 391 8.29 -20.75 -3.08
CA LEU A 391 7.76 -20.16 -1.86
C LEU A 391 7.83 -21.21 -0.75
N SER A 392 8.39 -20.87 0.40
CA SER A 392 8.43 -21.80 1.53
C SER A 392 7.03 -22.00 2.13
N MET A 393 6.83 -23.11 2.85
CA MET A 393 5.57 -23.37 3.55
C MET A 393 5.19 -22.26 4.52
N VAL A 394 6.17 -21.69 5.24
CA VAL A 394 5.92 -20.59 6.19
C VAL A 394 5.50 -19.32 5.46
N GLU A 395 6.17 -18.97 4.35
CA GLU A 395 5.82 -17.79 3.55
C GLU A 395 4.43 -17.93 2.91
N PHE A 396 4.12 -19.10 2.36
CA PHE A 396 2.81 -19.37 1.80
C PHE A 396 1.72 -19.39 2.88
N GLY A 397 1.96 -20.07 4.00
CA GLY A 397 1.07 -20.08 5.15
C GLY A 397 0.78 -18.68 5.69
N LEU A 398 1.79 -17.80 5.75
CA LEU A 398 1.60 -16.40 6.10
C LEU A 398 0.77 -15.64 5.04
N ALA A 399 0.99 -15.89 3.75
CA ALA A 399 0.19 -15.28 2.68
C ALA A 399 -1.28 -15.71 2.75
N LEU A 400 -1.55 -16.98 3.10
CA LEU A 400 -2.89 -17.52 3.34
C LEU A 400 -3.54 -16.89 4.58
N ALA A 401 -2.84 -16.81 5.71
CA ALA A 401 -3.35 -16.20 6.95
C ALA A 401 -3.63 -14.69 6.81
N LYS A 402 -2.94 -14.01 5.89
CA LYS A 402 -3.26 -12.63 5.50
C LYS A 402 -4.53 -12.52 4.65
N GLN A 403 -4.92 -13.56 3.94
CA GLN A 403 -6.11 -13.58 3.09
C GLN A 403 -7.36 -14.04 3.83
N TRP A 404 -7.23 -15.06 4.68
CA TRP A 404 -8.31 -15.69 5.42
C TRP A 404 -7.97 -15.69 6.91
N ALA A 405 -8.72 -14.90 7.67
CA ALA A 405 -8.43 -14.66 9.08
C ALA A 405 -8.64 -15.91 9.94
N SER A 406 -9.42 -16.88 9.47
CA SER A 406 -9.60 -18.17 10.14
C SER A 406 -8.35 -19.07 10.08
N LEU A 407 -7.38 -18.77 9.22
CA LEU A 407 -6.14 -19.53 9.14
C LEU A 407 -5.07 -18.99 10.12
N PRO A 408 -4.28 -19.89 10.72
CA PRO A 408 -3.20 -19.53 11.61
C PRO A 408 -1.93 -19.09 10.85
N VAL A 409 -1.10 -18.29 11.51
CA VAL A 409 0.31 -18.18 11.13
C VAL A 409 1.06 -19.46 11.51
N LEU A 410 2.00 -19.89 10.66
CA LEU A 410 2.76 -21.14 10.86
C LEU A 410 4.07 -20.93 11.63
N GLN A 411 4.43 -19.68 11.88
CA GLN A 411 5.58 -19.30 12.70
C GLN A 411 5.25 -17.97 13.39
N ASP A 412 5.93 -17.71 14.50
CA ASP A 412 5.92 -16.40 15.13
C ASP A 412 6.34 -15.33 14.14
N CYS A 413 5.50 -14.30 13.98
CA CYS A 413 5.77 -13.23 13.03
C CYS A 413 5.14 -11.91 13.50
N PRO A 414 5.53 -10.78 12.90
CA PRO A 414 4.75 -9.55 13.02
C PRO A 414 3.36 -9.77 12.43
N GLY A 415 2.32 -9.78 13.27
CA GLY A 415 0.92 -9.77 12.85
C GLY A 415 0.43 -8.35 12.61
N ALA A 416 -0.83 -8.21 12.21
CA ALA A 416 -1.44 -6.92 11.91
C ALA A 416 -1.50 -5.96 13.13
N HIS A 417 -1.63 -6.50 14.34
CA HIS A 417 -1.82 -5.71 15.57
C HIS A 417 -0.76 -5.92 16.64
N ARG A 418 -0.13 -7.09 16.66
CA ARG A 418 0.94 -7.45 17.59
C ARG A 418 1.82 -8.53 16.96
N VAL A 419 2.91 -8.86 17.64
CA VAL A 419 3.58 -10.13 17.37
C VAL A 419 2.59 -11.25 17.65
N VAL A 420 2.37 -12.08 16.64
CA VAL A 420 1.48 -13.23 16.69
C VAL A 420 2.33 -14.48 16.74
N ARG A 421 1.92 -15.41 17.57
CA ARG A 421 2.58 -16.70 17.74
C ARG A 421 2.01 -17.69 16.75
N ARG A 422 2.80 -18.72 16.42
CA ARG A 422 2.32 -19.88 15.65
C ARG A 422 0.96 -20.36 16.20
N GLY A 423 0.00 -20.54 15.30
CA GLY A 423 -1.37 -20.96 15.64
C GLY A 423 -2.36 -19.82 15.88
N GLU A 424 -1.90 -18.58 15.99
CA GLU A 424 -2.78 -17.40 16.05
C GLU A 424 -3.10 -16.90 14.65
N THR A 425 -4.23 -16.21 14.48
CA THR A 425 -4.52 -15.52 13.22
C THR A 425 -3.54 -14.36 13.02
N TYR A 426 -3.23 -14.02 11.77
CA TYR A 426 -2.44 -12.83 11.44
C TYR A 426 -3.03 -11.55 12.04
N TYR A 427 -4.35 -11.51 12.26
CA TYR A 427 -5.09 -10.38 12.79
C TYR A 427 -5.26 -10.41 14.33
N ALA A 428 -4.54 -11.29 15.04
CA ALA A 428 -4.80 -11.46 16.47
C ALA A 428 -4.49 -10.17 17.23
N GLY A 429 -5.43 -9.74 18.08
CA GLY A 429 -5.36 -8.46 18.79
C GLY A 429 -6.40 -7.43 18.37
N ASP A 430 -7.17 -7.66 17.31
CA ASP A 430 -8.29 -6.78 16.90
C ASP A 430 -9.60 -7.02 17.67
N GLY A 431 -9.67 -8.08 18.47
CA GLY A 431 -10.86 -8.47 19.23
C GLY A 431 -11.99 -9.07 18.38
N LEU A 432 -11.75 -9.33 17.09
CA LEU A 432 -12.75 -9.79 16.14
C LEU A 432 -12.34 -11.09 15.44
N ASN A 433 -11.11 -11.14 14.93
CA ASN A 433 -10.60 -12.24 14.15
C ASN A 433 -9.91 -13.28 15.04
N ARG A 434 -10.06 -14.55 14.68
CA ARG A 434 -9.43 -15.69 15.35
C ARG A 434 -9.09 -16.78 14.36
N ALA A 435 -7.97 -17.46 14.60
CA ALA A 435 -7.69 -18.70 13.88
C ALA A 435 -8.67 -19.77 14.37
N LEU A 436 -9.27 -20.48 13.43
CA LEU A 436 -10.20 -21.58 13.65
C LEU A 436 -9.61 -22.93 13.22
N VAL A 437 -8.46 -22.90 12.55
CA VAL A 437 -7.72 -24.08 12.11
C VAL A 437 -6.41 -24.18 12.89
N ALA A 438 -6.07 -25.40 13.33
CA ALA A 438 -4.78 -25.65 13.96
C ALA A 438 -3.64 -25.56 12.92
N PRO A 439 -2.48 -24.99 13.26
CA PRO A 439 -1.37 -24.83 12.30
C PRO A 439 -0.86 -26.16 11.75
N GLN A 440 -0.94 -27.24 12.53
CA GLN A 440 -0.59 -28.60 12.08
C GLN A 440 -1.46 -29.07 10.91
N ILE A 441 -2.76 -28.79 10.94
CA ILE A 441 -3.69 -29.17 9.86
C ILE A 441 -3.30 -28.46 8.55
N VAL A 442 -2.91 -27.19 8.64
CA VAL A 442 -2.45 -26.42 7.49
C VAL A 442 -1.11 -26.97 6.98
N GLU A 443 -0.14 -27.20 7.87
CA GLU A 443 1.18 -27.75 7.51
C GLU A 443 1.08 -29.14 6.87
N GLU A 444 0.27 -30.03 7.42
CA GLU A 444 0.00 -31.37 6.88
C GLU A 444 -0.59 -31.29 5.47
N LEU A 445 -1.58 -30.42 5.27
CA LEU A 445 -2.21 -30.23 3.97
C LEU A 445 -1.22 -29.63 2.95
N LEU A 446 -0.47 -28.61 3.34
CA LEU A 446 0.55 -28.00 2.48
C LEU A 446 1.65 -29.00 2.11
N THR A 447 2.08 -29.84 3.07
CA THR A 447 3.03 -30.93 2.80
C THR A 447 2.48 -31.94 1.80
N ALA A 448 1.22 -32.35 1.96
CA ALA A 448 0.56 -33.29 1.05
C ALA A 448 0.41 -32.73 -0.38
N ILE A 449 0.31 -31.41 -0.53
CA ILE A 449 0.28 -30.73 -1.83
C ILE A 449 1.63 -30.85 -2.56
N LEU A 450 2.76 -30.77 -1.85
CA LEU A 450 4.11 -30.92 -2.43
C LEU A 450 4.51 -32.38 -2.65
N HIS A 451 4.00 -33.27 -1.80
CA HIS A 451 4.31 -34.69 -1.82
C HIS A 451 3.01 -35.50 -1.89
N PRO A 452 2.31 -35.49 -3.04
CA PRO A 452 1.15 -36.34 -3.21
C PRO A 452 1.60 -37.80 -3.03
N ALA A 453 0.90 -38.56 -2.19
CA ALA A 453 1.18 -39.99 -2.03
C ALA A 453 1.15 -40.66 -3.42
N PRO A 454 2.04 -41.63 -3.69
CA PRO A 454 1.97 -42.37 -4.94
C PRO A 454 0.56 -42.95 -5.07
N ALA A 455 -0.08 -42.72 -6.22
CA ALA A 455 -1.40 -43.27 -6.50
C ALA A 455 -1.35 -44.76 -6.15
N ALA A 456 -2.21 -45.19 -5.22
CA ALA A 456 -2.37 -46.61 -4.94
C ALA A 456 -2.71 -47.27 -6.27
N ASN A 457 -1.78 -48.08 -6.80
CA ASN A 457 -2.03 -48.88 -7.98
C ASN A 457 -3.31 -49.67 -7.71
N ALA A 458 -4.36 -49.36 -8.47
CA ALA A 458 -5.56 -50.16 -8.51
C ALA A 458 -5.16 -51.57 -8.95
N ALA A 459 -5.23 -52.51 -8.01
CA ALA A 459 -5.20 -53.95 -8.28
C ALA A 459 -6.63 -54.46 -8.42
#